data_AF-A0A0U5BQ97-F1
#
_entry.id   AF-A0A0U5BQ97-F1
#
_cell.length_a   1.000
_cell.length_b   1.000
_cell.length_c   1.000
_cell.angle_alpha   90.00
_cell.angle_beta   90.00
_cell.angle_gamma   90.00
#
_symmetry.space_group_name_H-M   'P 1'
#
loop_
_entity.id
_entity.type
_entity.pdbx_description
1 polymer ?
#
loop_
_entity_poly.entity_id
_entity_poly.type
_entity_poly.pdbx_seq_one_letter_code
_entity_poly.pdbx_strand_id
1 'polypeptide(L)'
;MLVRRWQTMPETALAHAVYGERWSITDQLLALIFDVLQLGNWQRARKRTAPKPKPLVRPWQRKKTTSLGRDAIPISQFDDWWESKKRK
;
A
#
# COMPACT_ATOMS: atom_id res chain seq x y z
N MET A 1 0.89 -22.45 28.57
CA MET A 1 0.01 -21.87 27.52
C MET A 1 0.86 -21.51 26.28
N LEU A 2 1.25 -22.51 25.47
CA LEU A 2 2.17 -22.34 24.33
C LEU A 2 1.46 -21.95 23.01
N VAL A 3 0.13 -22.05 22.97
CA VAL A 3 -0.67 -21.96 21.74
C VAL A 3 -0.69 -20.55 21.14
N ARG A 4 -0.67 -19.50 21.97
CA ARG A 4 -0.78 -18.10 21.49
C ARG A 4 0.40 -17.64 20.63
N ARG A 5 1.62 -18.12 20.91
CA ARG A 5 2.83 -17.74 20.18
C ARG A 5 2.82 -18.23 18.72
N TRP A 6 2.28 -19.41 18.47
CA TRP A 6 2.27 -20.00 17.13
C TRP A 6 1.15 -19.41 16.26
N GLN A 7 0.06 -18.94 16.89
CA GLN A 7 -1.05 -18.27 16.19
C GLN A 7 -0.68 -16.89 15.63
N THR A 8 0.38 -16.25 16.12
CA THR A 8 0.84 -14.95 15.59
C THR A 8 1.79 -15.09 14.41
N MET A 9 2.18 -16.32 14.02
CA MET A 9 3.03 -16.52 12.84
C MET A 9 2.23 -16.28 11.56
N PRO A 10 2.80 -15.53 10.59
CA PRO A 10 2.11 -15.19 9.35
C PRO A 10 1.71 -16.42 8.53
N GLU A 11 2.45 -17.52 8.69
CA GLU A 11 2.30 -18.77 7.93
C GLU A 11 1.13 -19.66 8.39
N THR A 12 0.40 -19.27 9.44
CA THR A 12 -0.72 -20.10 9.95
C THR A 12 -2.01 -19.86 9.18
N ALA A 13 -2.80 -20.91 8.94
CA ALA A 13 -4.07 -20.82 8.22
C ALA A 13 -5.04 -19.79 8.82
N LEU A 14 -5.04 -19.63 10.15
CA LEU A 14 -5.84 -18.60 10.83
C LEU A 14 -5.36 -17.19 10.47
N ALA A 15 -4.05 -16.95 10.51
CA ALA A 15 -3.48 -15.65 10.16
C ALA A 15 -3.78 -15.25 8.71
N HIS A 16 -3.69 -16.19 7.76
CA HIS A 16 -4.10 -15.96 6.37
C HIS A 16 -5.58 -15.63 6.24
N ALA A 17 -6.47 -16.33 6.97
CA ALA A 17 -7.91 -16.06 6.93
C ALA A 17 -8.29 -14.69 7.51
N VAL A 18 -7.63 -14.25 8.59
CA VAL A 18 -7.94 -12.98 9.28
C VAL A 18 -7.30 -11.78 8.59
N TYR A 19 -6.04 -11.91 8.16
CA TYR A 19 -5.24 -10.78 7.67
C TYR A 19 -5.02 -10.78 6.15
N GLY A 20 -5.45 -11.83 5.46
CA GLY A 20 -5.17 -12.05 4.04
C GLY A 20 -3.76 -12.57 3.81
N GLU A 21 -3.39 -12.63 2.53
CA GLU A 21 -2.08 -13.14 2.10
C GLU A 21 -0.94 -12.29 2.66
N ARG A 22 0.00 -12.93 3.36
CA ARG A 22 1.21 -12.30 3.88
C ARG A 22 2.43 -13.03 3.37
N TRP A 23 3.40 -12.25 2.95
CA TRP A 23 4.69 -12.77 2.56
C TRP A 23 5.52 -13.18 3.76
N SER A 24 6.33 -14.22 3.56
CA SER A 24 7.38 -14.62 4.50
C SER A 24 8.34 -13.45 4.77
N ILE A 25 9.00 -13.47 5.93
CA ILE A 25 9.99 -12.43 6.27
C ILE A 25 11.09 -12.34 5.20
N THR A 26 11.51 -13.48 4.65
CA THR A 26 12.52 -13.54 3.57
C THR A 26 12.05 -12.81 2.32
N ASP A 27 10.80 -13.01 1.89
CA ASP A 27 10.25 -12.33 0.72
C ASP A 27 10.10 -10.82 0.94
N GLN A 28 9.73 -10.40 2.16
CA GLN A 28 9.64 -8.99 2.51
C GLN A 28 11.00 -8.29 2.43
N LEU A 29 12.06 -8.95 2.93
CA LEU A 29 13.43 -8.45 2.87
C LEU A 29 13.96 -8.41 1.43
N LEU A 30 13.71 -9.47 0.65
CA LEU A 30 14.10 -9.51 -0.76
C LEU A 30 13.41 -8.40 -1.56
N ALA A 31 12.13 -8.16 -1.32
CA ALA A 31 11.41 -7.08 -1.97
C ALA A 31 11.95 -5.69 -1.58
N LEU A 32 12.40 -5.51 -0.33
CA LEU A 32 13.05 -4.28 0.11
C LEU A 32 14.40 -4.07 -0.59
N ILE A 33 15.21 -5.13 -0.70
CA ILE A 33 16.48 -5.10 -1.44
C ILE A 33 16.23 -4.73 -2.90
N PHE A 34 15.25 -5.37 -3.54
CA PHE A 34 14.86 -5.08 -4.92
C PHE A 34 14.48 -3.60 -5.12
N ASP A 35 13.65 -3.05 -4.23
CA ASP A 35 13.22 -1.65 -4.30
C ASP A 35 14.40 -0.67 -4.18
N VAL A 36 15.34 -0.95 -3.28
CA VAL A 36 16.57 -0.14 -3.09
C VAL A 36 17.49 -0.23 -4.30
N LEU A 37 17.69 -1.43 -4.85
CA LEU A 37 18.53 -1.63 -6.03
C LEU A 37 17.96 -0.94 -7.26
N GLN A 38 16.65 -1.02 -7.48
CA GLN A 38 15.99 -0.29 -8.56
C GLN A 38 16.17 1.22 -8.43
N LEU A 39 15.97 1.76 -7.22
CA LEU A 39 16.17 3.19 -6.97
C LEU A 39 17.62 3.61 -7.21
N GLY A 40 18.59 2.83 -6.73
CA GLY A 40 20.01 3.10 -6.94
C GLY A 40 20.41 3.02 -8.41
N ASN A 41 19.88 2.06 -9.16
CA ASN A 41 20.08 1.97 -10.61
C ASN A 41 19.51 3.17 -11.34
N TRP A 42 18.30 3.63 -10.96
CA TRP A 42 17.69 4.82 -11.54
C TRP A 42 18.52 6.09 -11.27
N GLN A 43 19.00 6.26 -10.03
CA GLN A 43 19.89 7.38 -9.68
C GLN A 43 21.19 7.35 -10.50
N ARG A 44 21.80 6.18 -10.68
CA ARG A 44 23.03 6.00 -11.47
C ARG A 44 22.82 6.18 -12.97
N ALA A 45 21.64 5.87 -13.48
CA ALA A 45 21.32 5.98 -14.91
C ALA A 45 21.38 7.44 -15.42
N ARG A 46 21.31 8.45 -14.54
CA ARG A 46 21.42 9.89 -14.87
C ARG A 46 20.44 10.37 -15.97
N LYS A 47 19.37 9.62 -16.23
CA LYS A 47 18.33 9.98 -17.21
C LYS A 47 17.29 10.89 -16.55
N ARG A 48 17.34 12.19 -16.84
CA ARG A 48 16.40 13.20 -16.29
C ARG A 48 14.93 12.91 -16.59
N THR A 49 14.62 12.28 -17.73
CA THR A 49 13.26 11.97 -18.17
C THR A 49 12.77 10.60 -17.71
N ALA A 50 13.64 9.76 -17.12
CA ALA A 50 13.24 8.43 -16.70
C ALA A 50 12.34 8.53 -15.47
N PRO A 51 11.16 7.88 -15.48
CA PRO A 51 10.27 7.88 -14.32
C PRO A 51 10.94 7.20 -13.14
N LYS A 52 10.77 7.76 -11.94
CA LYS A 52 11.26 7.15 -10.70
C LYS A 52 10.58 5.78 -10.53
N PRO A 53 11.35 4.71 -10.25
CA PRO A 53 10.77 3.39 -10.06
C PRO A 53 9.84 3.40 -8.85
N LYS A 54 8.69 2.72 -9.00
CA LYS A 54 7.74 2.51 -7.90
C LYS A 54 8.14 1.25 -7.14
N PRO A 55 7.98 1.23 -5.81
CA PRO A 55 8.19 0.01 -5.03
C PRO A 55 7.30 -1.12 -5.53
N LEU A 56 7.79 -2.36 -5.37
CA LEU A 56 7.03 -3.56 -5.65
C LEU A 56 5.75 -3.59 -4.79
N VAL A 57 4.62 -3.90 -5.40
CA VAL A 57 3.33 -3.89 -4.69
C VAL A 57 3.27 -5.07 -3.72
N ARG A 58 3.14 -4.77 -2.42
CA ARG A 58 3.00 -5.82 -1.40
C ARG A 58 1.56 -6.37 -1.35
N PRO A 59 1.33 -7.64 -0.99
CA PRO A 59 -0.02 -8.24 -1.00
C PRO A 59 -1.04 -7.50 -0.12
N TRP A 60 -0.61 -6.99 1.03
CA TRP A 60 -1.46 -6.23 1.95
C TRP A 60 -1.64 -4.77 1.54
N GLN A 61 -0.93 -4.30 0.50
CA GLN A 61 -0.98 -2.92 0.06
C GLN A 61 -2.26 -2.71 -0.76
N ARG A 62 -3.19 -1.93 -0.20
CA ARG A 62 -4.41 -1.53 -0.91
C ARG A 62 -4.05 -0.75 -2.18
N LYS A 63 -4.70 -1.08 -3.30
CA LYS A 63 -4.53 -0.35 -4.56
C LYS A 63 -4.86 1.13 -4.32
N LYS A 64 -3.93 2.03 -4.68
CA LYS A 64 -4.17 3.48 -4.71
C LYS A 64 -5.06 3.83 -5.92
N THR A 65 -6.30 3.37 -5.91
CA THR A 65 -7.28 3.67 -6.96
C THR A 65 -8.16 4.85 -6.59
N THR A 66 -8.25 5.18 -5.30
CA THR A 66 -9.07 6.30 -4.84
C THR A 66 -8.33 7.61 -5.01
N SER A 67 -8.69 8.36 -6.06
CA SER A 67 -8.43 9.80 -6.15
C SER A 67 -9.39 10.49 -5.20
N LEU A 68 -8.87 11.09 -4.12
CA LEU A 68 -9.65 11.91 -3.21
C LEU A 68 -9.62 13.34 -3.72
N GLY A 69 -10.78 13.91 -4.08
CA GLY A 69 -10.91 15.29 -4.55
C GLY A 69 -10.22 15.52 -5.89
N ARG A 70 -10.93 15.30 -7.00
CA ARG A 70 -10.40 15.60 -8.34
C ARG A 70 -10.33 17.11 -8.58
N ASP A 71 -11.33 17.84 -8.07
CA ASP A 71 -11.50 19.28 -8.23
C ASP A 71 -11.88 19.92 -6.88
N ALA A 72 -11.51 21.19 -6.68
CA ALA A 72 -12.00 21.96 -5.55
C ALA A 72 -13.51 22.20 -5.71
N ILE A 73 -14.27 21.99 -4.64
CA ILE A 73 -15.71 22.28 -4.64
C ILE A 73 -15.85 23.81 -4.61
N PRO A 74 -16.52 24.45 -5.59
CA PRO A 74 -16.80 25.87 -5.54
C PRO A 74 -17.56 26.21 -4.25
N ILE A 75 -17.27 27.36 -3.62
CA ILE A 75 -17.89 27.73 -2.33
C ILE A 75 -19.43 27.72 -2.40
N SER A 76 -20.00 28.03 -3.56
CA SER A 76 -21.44 28.00 -3.82
C SER A 76 -22.08 26.61 -3.81
N GLN A 77 -21.29 25.55 -3.92
CA GLN A 77 -21.76 24.15 -3.94
C GLN A 77 -21.34 23.39 -2.67
N PHE A 78 -20.72 24.07 -1.70
CA PHE A 78 -20.21 23.45 -0.50
C PHE A 78 -21.34 22.90 0.38
N ASP A 79 -22.38 23.69 0.61
CA ASP A 79 -23.49 23.31 1.50
C ASP A 79 -24.24 22.07 0.96
N ASP A 80 -24.56 22.05 -0.33
CA ASP A 80 -25.23 20.92 -1.00
C ASP A 80 -24.39 19.63 -0.92
N TRP A 81 -23.08 19.74 -1.13
CA TRP A 81 -22.17 18.61 -0.99
C TRP A 81 -22.10 18.13 0.47
N TRP A 82 -22.00 19.04 1.43
CA TRP A 82 -21.88 18.72 2.86
C TRP A 82 -23.13 18.01 3.39
N GLU A 83 -24.31 18.49 3.02
CA GLU A 83 -25.59 17.86 3.39
C GLU A 83 -25.78 16.49 2.71
N SER A 84 -25.31 16.32 1.46
CA SER A 84 -25.36 15.02 0.75
C SER A 84 -24.57 13.90 1.47
N LYS A 85 -23.57 14.27 2.29
CA LYS A 85 -22.72 13.32 3.03
C LYS A 85 -23.23 12.99 4.43
N LYS A 86 -24.21 13.72 4.97
CA LYS A 86 -24.79 13.47 6.29
C LYS A 86 -25.72 12.26 6.35
N ARG A 87 -26.23 11.75 5.21
CA ARG A 87 -27.01 10.49 5.19
C ARG A 87 -26.11 9.29 4.91
N LYS A 88 -25.61 8.68 5.98
CA LYS A 88 -25.42 7.24 6.09
C LYS A 88 -25.44 6.81 7.54
#